data_AF-A0A9X9PTU1-F1
#
_entry.id   AF-A0A9X9PTU1-F1
#
_cell.length_a   1.000
_cell.length_b   1.000
_cell.length_c   1.000
_cell.angle_alpha   90.00
_cell.angle_beta   90.00
_cell.angle_gamma   90.00
#
_symmetry.space_group_name_H-M   'P 1'
#
loop_
_entity.id
_entity.type
_entity.pdbx_description
1 polymer ?
#
loop_
_entity_poly.entity_id
_entity_poly.type
_entity_poly.pdbx_seq_one_letter_code
_entity_poly.pdbx_strand_id
1 'polypeptide(L)'
;PPTPPGAAPTPDQAPAGPVPCGPVTPPQPATPRAARPPATMELEDGVVYQEEPGGSGAVMSERVSGLAGSIYREFERLIGRYDEEVVKELMPLVVAVLENLDSVFAQEQEHQVELELLRDDNEQLITQYQREKALRKHAEEKFIEFEDSQEQEKKDLQTRVESLESQTRQLELKAKNYADQSLSAV
;
A
#
# COMPACT_ATOMS: atom_id res chain seq x y z
N PRO A 1 54.71 -29.76 54.12
CA PRO A 1 53.63 -30.22 55.04
C PRO A 1 53.96 -29.93 56.52
N PRO A 2 53.02 -29.45 57.35
CA PRO A 2 51.80 -28.68 57.06
C PRO A 2 51.81 -27.28 57.71
N THR A 3 51.00 -26.42 57.12
CA THR A 3 50.56 -25.07 57.49
C THR A 3 49.70 -25.05 58.78
N PRO A 4 49.66 -23.93 59.52
CA PRO A 4 48.80 -23.78 60.69
C PRO A 4 47.32 -23.57 60.31
N PRO A 5 46.36 -24.01 61.15
CA PRO A 5 44.94 -23.72 60.97
C PRO A 5 44.58 -22.42 61.70
N GLY A 6 43.82 -21.54 61.06
CA GLY A 6 43.28 -20.38 61.77
C GLY A 6 42.90 -19.21 60.86
N ALA A 7 41.80 -19.36 60.12
CA ALA A 7 41.02 -18.22 59.66
C ALA A 7 39.56 -18.65 59.57
N ALA A 8 38.77 -18.19 60.54
CA ALA A 8 37.32 -18.28 60.50
C ALA A 8 36.80 -17.42 59.34
N PRO A 9 35.80 -17.89 58.56
CA PRO A 9 35.12 -17.05 57.60
C PRO A 9 34.08 -16.19 58.33
N THR A 10 34.26 -14.87 58.33
CA THR A 10 33.19 -13.91 58.63
C THR A 10 32.36 -13.70 57.35
N PRO A 11 31.05 -14.03 57.34
CA PRO A 11 30.16 -13.65 56.26
C PRO A 11 29.53 -12.32 56.63
N ASP A 12 30.11 -11.20 56.20
CA ASP A 12 29.40 -9.92 56.26
C ASP A 12 28.66 -9.72 54.94
N GLN A 13 27.56 -10.46 54.84
CA GLN A 13 26.54 -10.28 53.81
C GLN A 13 25.49 -9.35 54.42
N ALA A 14 25.69 -8.04 54.23
CA ALA A 14 24.69 -7.05 54.60
C ALA A 14 23.39 -7.32 53.82
N PRO A 15 22.22 -7.36 54.47
CA PRO A 15 20.95 -7.59 53.80
C PRO A 15 20.56 -6.36 52.99
N ALA A 16 20.41 -6.53 51.67
CA ALA A 16 19.68 -5.59 50.84
C ALA A 16 18.26 -5.45 51.40
N GLY A 17 17.95 -4.26 51.92
CA GLY A 17 16.61 -3.93 52.40
C GLY A 17 15.56 -4.05 51.28
N PRO A 18 14.28 -4.18 51.64
CA PRO A 18 13.21 -4.38 50.68
C PRO A 18 13.09 -3.16 49.77
N VAL A 19 13.23 -3.38 48.46
CA VAL A 19 12.92 -2.38 47.44
C VAL A 19 11.41 -2.10 47.53
N PRO A 20 10.97 -0.86 47.77
CA PRO A 20 9.54 -0.57 47.80
C PRO A 20 8.97 -0.74 46.39
N CYS A 21 8.03 -1.67 46.22
CA CYS A 21 7.20 -1.78 45.03
C CYS A 21 6.42 -0.46 44.86
N GLY A 22 6.82 0.35 43.89
CA GLY A 22 6.00 1.46 43.41
C GLY A 22 4.71 0.95 42.77
N PRO A 23 3.66 1.79 42.65
CA PRO A 23 2.40 1.39 42.06
C PRO A 23 2.62 0.96 40.60
N VAL A 24 2.24 -0.28 40.28
CA VAL A 24 2.19 -0.79 38.91
C VAL A 24 1.03 -0.09 38.21
N THR A 25 1.34 0.93 37.42
CA THR A 25 0.39 1.55 36.51
C THR A 25 -0.07 0.51 35.49
N PRO A 26 -1.38 0.29 35.28
CA PRO A 26 -1.86 -0.63 34.25
C PRO A 26 -1.41 -0.15 32.86
N PRO A 27 -1.13 -1.06 31.91
CA PRO A 27 -0.86 -0.67 30.54
C PRO A 27 -2.09 0.05 30.00
N GLN A 28 -1.94 1.31 29.60
CA GLN A 28 -3.01 2.03 28.91
C GLN A 28 -3.33 1.29 27.62
N PRO A 29 -4.61 1.17 27.22
CA PRO A 29 -4.96 0.68 25.91
C PRO A 29 -4.27 1.58 24.89
N ALA A 30 -3.45 0.98 24.02
CA ALA A 30 -2.85 1.69 22.91
C ALA A 30 -4.01 2.28 22.09
N THR A 31 -4.22 3.59 22.22
CA THR A 31 -5.02 4.34 21.26
C THR A 31 -4.49 3.97 19.87
N PRO A 32 -5.36 3.69 18.89
CA PRO A 32 -4.89 3.40 17.54
C PRO A 32 -4.19 4.68 17.08
N ARG A 33 -2.86 4.68 17.16
CA ARG A 33 -2.00 5.69 16.57
C ARG A 33 -2.48 5.80 15.15
N ALA A 34 -3.10 6.95 14.83
CA ALA A 34 -3.57 7.26 13.50
C ALA A 34 -2.51 6.76 12.53
N ALA A 35 -2.87 5.73 11.75
CA ALA A 35 -1.97 5.15 10.79
C ALA A 35 -1.54 6.32 9.90
N ARG A 36 -0.28 6.73 10.08
CA ARG A 36 0.37 7.69 9.19
C ARG A 36 0.09 7.14 7.79
N PRO A 37 -0.55 7.91 6.89
CA PRO A 37 -0.84 7.41 5.55
C PRO A 37 0.47 6.88 4.97
N PRO A 38 0.46 5.75 4.25
CA PRO A 38 1.64 5.33 3.52
C PRO A 38 2.05 6.53 2.67
N ALA A 39 3.33 6.90 2.77
CA ALA A 39 3.90 8.00 2.03
C ALA A 39 3.37 7.91 0.59
N THR A 40 2.69 8.98 0.17
CA THR A 40 2.51 9.26 -1.25
C THR A 40 3.85 8.96 -1.89
N MET A 41 3.90 7.95 -2.77
CA MET A 41 4.92 7.93 -3.80
C MET A 41 4.72 9.27 -4.50
N GLU A 42 5.61 10.22 -4.18
CA GLU A 42 5.68 11.48 -4.88
C GLU A 42 5.81 11.10 -6.35
N LEU A 43 4.77 11.44 -7.11
CA LEU A 43 4.83 11.47 -8.55
C LEU A 43 5.78 12.61 -8.90
N GLU A 44 7.07 12.32 -8.89
CA GLU A 44 8.12 13.18 -9.39
C GLU A 44 8.85 12.41 -10.49
N ASP A 45 8.30 12.48 -11.70
CA ASP A 45 9.06 13.08 -12.79
C ASP A 45 8.04 13.63 -13.79
N GLY A 46 7.96 14.94 -13.83
CA GLY A 46 7.19 15.64 -14.83
C GLY A 46 7.82 15.37 -16.19
N VAL A 47 7.20 14.48 -16.97
CA VAL A 47 7.30 14.58 -18.42
C VAL A 47 6.50 15.83 -18.78
N VAL A 48 7.19 16.98 -18.71
CA VAL A 48 6.79 18.18 -19.41
C VAL A 48 6.70 17.74 -20.87
N TYR A 49 5.48 17.49 -21.36
CA TYR A 49 5.19 17.63 -22.77
C TYR A 49 5.48 19.08 -23.09
N GLN A 50 6.74 19.35 -23.41
CA GLN A 50 7.12 20.58 -24.06
C GLN A 50 6.51 20.43 -25.44
N GLU A 51 5.26 20.88 -25.57
CA GLU A 51 4.73 21.27 -26.87
C GLU A 51 5.66 22.36 -27.39
N GLU A 52 6.68 21.94 -28.14
CA GLU A 52 7.45 22.83 -29.01
C GLU A 52 6.44 23.51 -29.94
N PRO A 53 6.19 24.83 -29.79
CA PRO A 53 5.27 25.54 -30.64
C PRO A 53 6.03 25.89 -31.93
N GLY A 54 6.17 24.91 -32.83
CA GLY A 54 6.81 25.16 -34.13
C GLY A 54 7.45 23.98 -34.86
N GLY A 55 7.12 22.73 -34.53
CA GLY A 55 7.93 21.58 -34.97
C GLY A 55 7.20 20.37 -35.55
N SER A 56 6.01 20.52 -36.14
CA SER A 56 5.46 19.49 -37.04
C SER A 56 4.39 20.13 -37.90
N GLY A 57 4.74 20.49 -39.14
CA GLY A 57 3.75 20.34 -40.20
C GLY A 57 3.39 18.87 -40.17
N ALA A 58 2.25 18.53 -39.55
CA ALA A 58 1.77 17.17 -39.40
C ALA A 58 1.98 16.47 -40.74
N VAL A 59 2.77 15.40 -40.72
CA VAL A 59 3.09 14.68 -41.95
C VAL A 59 1.76 14.12 -42.42
N MET A 60 1.27 14.68 -43.53
CA MET A 60 -0.05 14.36 -44.07
C MET A 60 -0.20 12.84 -44.13
N SER A 61 -1.30 12.30 -43.61
CA SER A 61 -1.53 10.87 -43.54
C SER A 61 -1.27 10.23 -44.91
N GLU A 62 -0.56 9.11 -44.95
CA GLU A 62 -0.18 8.43 -46.21
C GLU A 62 -1.39 8.18 -47.11
N ARG A 63 -2.56 7.94 -46.50
CA ARG A 63 -3.83 7.80 -47.21
C ARG A 63 -4.31 9.10 -47.83
N VAL A 64 -4.23 10.22 -47.11
CA VAL A 64 -4.66 11.54 -47.58
C VAL A 64 -3.68 12.07 -48.63
N SER A 65 -2.38 11.84 -48.46
CA SER A 65 -1.33 12.12 -49.45
C SER A 65 -1.54 11.35 -50.76
N GLY A 66 -1.87 10.05 -50.67
CA GLY A 66 -2.18 9.23 -51.85
C GLY A 66 -3.45 9.67 -52.60
N LEU A 67 -4.49 10.09 -51.85
CA LEU A 67 -5.69 10.69 -52.44
C LEU A 67 -5.37 12.02 -53.12
N ALA A 68 -4.65 12.91 -52.43
CA ALA A 68 -4.22 14.20 -52.98
C ALA A 68 -3.47 14.01 -54.30
N GLY A 69 -2.46 13.12 -54.33
CA GLY A 69 -1.71 12.83 -55.55
C GLY A 69 -2.56 12.30 -56.70
N SER A 70 -3.58 11.50 -56.40
CA SER A 70 -4.53 11.00 -57.41
C SER A 70 -5.42 12.11 -57.97
N ILE A 71 -5.91 13.00 -57.09
CA ILE A 71 -6.75 14.14 -57.46
C ILE A 71 -5.96 15.16 -58.28
N TYR A 72 -4.74 15.51 -57.87
CA TYR A 72 -3.88 16.43 -58.62
C TYR A 72 -3.55 15.90 -60.02
N ARG A 73 -3.32 14.58 -60.18
CA ARG A 73 -3.10 13.96 -61.50
C ARG A 73 -4.33 14.00 -62.42
N GLU A 74 -5.54 13.96 -61.85
CA GLU A 74 -6.77 14.19 -62.62
C GLU A 74 -6.92 15.66 -63.00
N PHE A 75 -6.58 16.59 -62.11
CA PHE A 75 -6.57 18.02 -62.43
C PHE A 75 -5.60 18.36 -63.56
N GLU A 76 -4.39 17.80 -63.57
CA GLU A 76 -3.45 17.96 -64.69
C GLU A 76 -4.05 17.53 -66.04
N ARG A 77 -4.81 16.42 -66.06
CA ARG A 77 -5.52 15.95 -67.27
C ARG A 77 -6.65 16.87 -67.69
N LEU A 78 -7.40 17.42 -66.74
CA LEU A 78 -8.47 18.40 -66.99
C LEU A 78 -7.91 19.68 -67.58
N ILE A 79 -6.86 20.25 -66.97
CA ILE A 79 -6.16 21.44 -67.45
C ILE A 79 -5.64 21.21 -68.87
N GLY A 80 -5.03 20.04 -69.13
CA GLY A 80 -4.51 19.70 -70.46
C GLY A 80 -5.56 19.60 -71.57
N ARG A 81 -6.85 19.42 -71.25
CA ARG A 81 -7.94 19.34 -72.24
C ARG A 81 -8.83 20.57 -72.29
N TYR A 82 -9.02 21.26 -71.16
CA TYR A 82 -10.04 22.29 -70.99
C TYR A 82 -9.50 23.62 -70.44
N ASP A 83 -8.17 23.75 -70.26
CA ASP A 83 -7.48 24.90 -69.68
C ASP A 83 -7.64 25.02 -68.15
N GLU A 84 -6.85 25.92 -67.54
CA GLU A 84 -6.73 26.10 -66.09
C GLU A 84 -7.98 26.72 -65.44
N GLU A 85 -8.71 27.55 -66.18
CA GLU A 85 -9.89 28.27 -65.64
C GLU A 85 -10.99 27.33 -65.12
N VAL A 86 -11.05 26.07 -65.60
CA VAL A 86 -12.05 25.08 -65.17
C VAL A 86 -11.80 24.59 -63.74
N VAL A 87 -10.54 24.56 -63.28
CA VAL A 87 -10.18 24.04 -61.95
C VAL A 87 -9.90 25.14 -60.92
N LYS A 88 -9.79 26.38 -61.35
CA LYS A 88 -9.35 27.54 -60.54
C LYS A 88 -10.17 27.75 -59.26
N GLU A 89 -11.50 27.63 -59.34
CA GLU A 89 -12.38 27.75 -58.16
C GLU A 89 -12.53 26.43 -57.40
N LEU A 90 -12.30 25.30 -58.05
CA LEU A 90 -12.44 23.97 -57.47
C LEU A 90 -11.22 23.56 -56.62
N MET A 91 -10.03 23.96 -57.05
CA MET A 91 -8.76 23.64 -56.39
C MET A 91 -8.73 24.06 -54.91
N PRO A 92 -9.08 25.30 -54.51
CA PRO A 92 -9.09 25.67 -53.10
C PRO A 92 -10.12 24.89 -52.26
N LEU A 93 -11.25 24.49 -52.85
CA LEU A 93 -12.23 23.64 -52.16
C LEU A 93 -11.67 22.24 -51.89
N VAL A 94 -11.00 21.65 -52.87
CA VAL A 94 -10.36 20.33 -52.71
C VAL A 94 -9.22 20.38 -51.70
N VAL A 95 -8.38 21.42 -51.75
CA VAL A 95 -7.33 21.64 -50.75
C VAL A 95 -7.93 21.72 -49.36
N ALA A 96 -8.96 22.55 -49.15
CA ALA A 96 -9.62 22.67 -47.86
C ALA A 96 -10.23 21.34 -47.38
N VAL A 97 -10.80 20.52 -48.27
CA VAL A 97 -11.31 19.19 -47.91
C VAL A 97 -10.17 18.25 -47.50
N LEU A 98 -9.05 18.26 -48.21
CA LEU A 98 -7.88 17.43 -47.89
C LEU A 98 -7.24 17.84 -46.56
N GLU A 99 -7.12 19.14 -46.30
CA GLU A 99 -6.62 19.69 -45.03
C GLU A 99 -7.54 19.32 -43.86
N ASN A 100 -8.85 19.46 -44.03
CA ASN A 100 -9.82 19.06 -43.01
C ASN A 100 -9.77 17.56 -42.73
N LEU A 101 -9.62 16.73 -43.77
CA LEU A 101 -9.48 15.29 -43.62
C LEU A 101 -8.21 14.93 -42.86
N ASP A 102 -7.10 15.58 -43.18
CA ASP A 102 -5.81 15.36 -42.51
C ASP A 102 -5.86 15.78 -41.03
N SER A 103 -6.51 16.90 -40.74
CA SER A 103 -6.75 17.38 -39.37
C SER A 103 -7.57 16.38 -38.54
N VAL A 104 -8.65 15.81 -39.13
CA VAL A 104 -9.44 14.77 -38.45
C VAL A 104 -8.61 13.51 -38.21
N PHE A 105 -7.76 13.09 -39.16
CA PHE A 105 -6.87 11.95 -38.96
C PHE A 105 -5.84 12.20 -37.84
N ALA A 106 -5.27 13.41 -37.76
CA ALA A 106 -4.34 13.77 -36.70
C ALA A 106 -5.01 13.74 -35.33
N GLN A 107 -6.21 14.32 -35.20
CA GLN A 107 -7.00 14.29 -33.96
C GLN A 107 -7.38 12.85 -33.56
N GLU A 108 -7.75 12.01 -34.52
CA GLU A 108 -8.07 10.62 -34.23
C GLU A 108 -6.86 9.83 -33.75
N GLN A 109 -5.68 10.08 -34.31
CA GLN A 109 -4.43 9.48 -33.82
C GLN A 109 -4.07 9.95 -32.41
N GLU A 110 -4.24 11.23 -32.11
CA GLU A 110 -4.04 11.80 -30.78
C GLU A 110 -4.96 11.14 -29.74
N HIS A 111 -6.27 11.09 -30.02
CA HIS A 111 -7.23 10.41 -29.15
C HIS A 111 -6.93 8.92 -28.98
N GLN A 112 -6.46 8.24 -30.02
CA GLN A 112 -6.05 6.83 -29.93
C GLN A 112 -4.90 6.65 -28.96
N VAL A 113 -3.90 7.53 -28.98
CA VAL A 113 -2.76 7.53 -28.04
C VAL A 113 -3.23 7.82 -26.62
N GLU A 114 -4.12 8.80 -26.43
CA GLU A 114 -4.70 9.12 -25.11
C GLU A 114 -5.47 7.93 -24.52
N LEU A 115 -6.27 7.24 -25.33
CA LEU A 115 -7.00 6.04 -24.91
C LEU A 115 -6.06 4.90 -24.51
N GLU A 116 -4.95 4.72 -25.22
CA GLU A 116 -3.94 3.72 -24.87
C GLU A 116 -3.26 4.07 -23.54
N LEU A 117 -2.90 5.33 -23.32
CA LEU A 117 -2.32 5.78 -22.06
C LEU A 117 -3.27 5.56 -20.87
N LEU A 118 -4.53 5.96 -21.02
CA LEU A 118 -5.55 5.76 -19.98
C LEU A 118 -5.81 4.28 -19.69
N ARG A 119 -5.73 3.43 -20.71
CA ARG A 119 -5.86 1.99 -20.56
C ARG A 119 -4.69 1.41 -19.76
N ASP A 120 -3.46 1.82 -20.07
CA ASP A 120 -2.27 1.37 -19.36
C ASP A 120 -2.29 1.81 -17.89
N ASP A 121 -2.69 3.06 -17.62
CA ASP A 121 -2.87 3.57 -16.25
C ASP A 121 -3.93 2.77 -15.48
N ASN A 122 -5.03 2.41 -16.14
CA ASN A 122 -6.07 1.59 -15.53
C ASN A 122 -5.58 0.18 -15.18
N GLU A 123 -4.79 -0.44 -16.06
CA GLU A 123 -4.19 -1.75 -15.82
C GLU A 123 -3.22 -1.72 -14.62
N GLN A 124 -2.42 -0.66 -14.52
CA GLN A 124 -1.55 -0.44 -13.36
C GLN A 124 -2.35 -0.28 -12.07
N LEU A 125 -3.41 0.55 -12.08
CA LEU A 125 -4.29 0.74 -10.93
C LEU A 125 -4.96 -0.55 -10.47
N ILE A 126 -5.44 -1.37 -11.40
CA ILE A 126 -6.01 -2.69 -11.10
C ILE A 126 -4.96 -3.58 -10.43
N THR A 127 -3.76 -3.65 -10.99
CA THR A 127 -2.67 -4.46 -10.43
C THR A 127 -2.32 -4.04 -8.99
N GLN A 128 -2.20 -2.74 -8.74
CA GLN A 128 -1.95 -2.20 -7.40
C GLN A 128 -3.10 -2.51 -6.43
N TYR A 129 -4.35 -2.31 -6.86
CA TYR A 129 -5.53 -2.62 -6.07
C TYR A 129 -5.56 -4.09 -5.64
N GLN A 130 -5.28 -5.03 -6.55
CA GLN A 130 -5.27 -6.46 -6.22
C GLN A 130 -4.17 -6.81 -5.22
N ARG A 131 -2.98 -6.20 -5.36
CA ARG A 131 -1.89 -6.37 -4.40
C ARG A 131 -2.28 -5.90 -3.00
N GLU A 132 -2.83 -4.70 -2.89
CA GLU A 132 -3.26 -4.14 -1.60
C GLU A 132 -4.39 -4.96 -0.98
N LYS A 133 -5.36 -5.39 -1.79
CA LYS A 133 -6.45 -6.27 -1.37
C LYS A 133 -5.91 -7.59 -0.79
N ALA A 134 -4.91 -8.18 -1.43
CA ALA A 134 -4.27 -9.41 -0.94
C ALA A 134 -3.52 -9.16 0.38
N LEU A 135 -2.77 -8.06 0.49
CA LEU A 135 -2.09 -7.69 1.73
C LEU A 135 -3.07 -7.45 2.88
N ARG A 136 -4.20 -6.79 2.62
CA ARG A 136 -5.24 -6.55 3.62
C ARG A 136 -5.88 -7.84 4.10
N LYS A 137 -6.20 -8.76 3.19
CA LYS A 137 -6.70 -10.09 3.54
C LYS A 137 -5.70 -10.87 4.39
N HIS A 138 -4.42 -10.85 4.03
CA HIS A 138 -3.36 -11.51 4.79
C HIS A 138 -3.19 -10.91 6.20
N ALA A 139 -3.31 -9.59 6.32
CA ALA A 139 -3.25 -8.93 7.62
C ALA A 139 -4.46 -9.29 8.51
N GLU A 140 -5.64 -9.41 7.92
CA GLU A 140 -6.86 -9.84 8.62
C GLU A 140 -6.75 -11.30 9.11
N GLU A 141 -6.26 -12.21 8.27
CA GLU A 141 -6.00 -13.61 8.65
C GLU A 141 -5.04 -13.70 9.84
N LYS A 142 -3.91 -12.97 9.80
CA LYS A 142 -2.97 -12.90 10.92
C LYS A 142 -3.56 -12.32 12.20
N PHE A 143 -4.48 -11.36 12.07
CA PHE A 143 -5.12 -10.76 13.21
C PHE A 143 -6.03 -11.76 13.93
N ILE A 144 -6.80 -12.55 13.16
CA ILE A 144 -7.64 -13.62 13.71
C ILE A 144 -6.77 -14.68 14.42
N GLU A 145 -5.70 -15.15 13.77
CA GLU A 145 -4.76 -16.11 14.38
C GLU A 145 -4.18 -15.60 15.71
N PHE A 146 -3.87 -14.31 15.76
CA PHE A 146 -3.36 -13.66 16.97
C PHE A 146 -4.43 -13.57 18.07
N GLU A 147 -5.67 -13.18 17.74
CA GLU A 147 -6.78 -13.14 18.70
C GLU A 147 -7.06 -14.52 19.30
N ASP A 148 -7.08 -15.57 18.48
CA ASP A 148 -7.28 -16.95 18.93
C ASP A 148 -6.16 -17.40 19.90
N SER A 149 -4.90 -17.10 19.55
CA SER A 149 -3.75 -17.41 20.42
C SER A 149 -3.84 -16.69 21.77
N GLN A 150 -4.21 -15.40 21.75
CA GLN A 150 -4.34 -14.59 22.97
C GLN A 150 -5.50 -15.07 23.84
N GLU A 151 -6.61 -15.48 23.22
CA GLU A 151 -7.75 -16.03 23.96
C GLU A 151 -7.39 -17.37 24.61
N GLN A 152 -6.62 -18.23 23.92
CA GLN A 152 -6.13 -19.47 24.48
C GLN A 152 -5.22 -19.23 25.68
N GLU A 153 -4.23 -18.34 25.57
CA GLU A 153 -3.33 -18.01 26.68
C GLU A 153 -4.12 -17.44 27.88
N LYS A 154 -5.11 -16.58 27.62
CA LYS A 154 -5.98 -16.04 28.67
C LYS A 154 -6.76 -17.16 29.39
N LYS A 155 -7.31 -18.12 28.65
CA LYS A 155 -8.04 -19.28 29.24
C LYS A 155 -7.10 -20.14 30.09
N ASP A 156 -5.87 -20.36 29.63
CA ASP A 156 -4.88 -21.15 30.36
C ASP A 156 -4.43 -20.45 31.65
N LEU A 157 -4.18 -19.14 31.59
CA LEU A 157 -3.86 -18.32 32.76
C LEU A 157 -5.02 -18.28 33.76
N GLN A 158 -6.25 -18.10 33.28
CA GLN A 158 -7.44 -18.10 34.14
C GLN A 158 -7.60 -19.46 34.86
N THR A 159 -7.44 -20.56 34.13
CA THR A 159 -7.43 -21.92 34.71
C THR A 159 -6.35 -22.07 35.79
N ARG A 160 -5.16 -21.50 35.55
CA ARG A 160 -4.06 -21.54 36.52
C ARG A 160 -4.37 -20.73 37.77
N VAL A 161 -4.99 -19.56 37.63
CA VAL A 161 -5.43 -18.73 38.76
C VAL A 161 -6.47 -19.48 39.59
N GLU A 162 -7.51 -20.04 38.97
CA GLU A 162 -8.55 -20.82 39.66
C GLU A 162 -7.95 -22.01 40.44
N SER A 163 -6.97 -22.69 39.84
CA SER A 163 -6.22 -23.77 40.51
C SER A 163 -5.47 -23.25 41.75
N LEU A 164 -4.74 -22.15 41.65
CA LEU A 164 -4.00 -21.56 42.77
C LEU A 164 -4.92 -21.04 43.88
N GLU A 165 -6.07 -20.45 43.53
CA GLU A 165 -7.09 -20.03 44.49
C GLU A 165 -7.69 -21.23 45.24
N SER A 166 -7.92 -22.33 44.54
CA SER A 166 -8.40 -23.58 45.17
C SER A 166 -7.35 -24.15 46.15
N GLN A 167 -6.07 -24.14 45.76
CA GLN A 167 -4.97 -24.58 46.63
C GLN A 167 -4.82 -23.70 47.86
N THR A 168 -4.93 -22.38 47.68
CA THR A 168 -4.88 -21.41 48.77
C THR A 168 -6.01 -21.65 49.77
N ARG A 169 -7.26 -21.76 49.30
CA ARG A 169 -8.42 -22.09 50.15
C ARG A 169 -8.25 -23.40 50.92
N GLN A 170 -7.68 -24.44 50.28
CA GLN A 170 -7.39 -25.70 50.96
C GLN A 170 -6.33 -25.55 52.06
N LEU A 171 -5.27 -24.78 51.80
CA LEU A 171 -4.23 -24.51 52.80
C LEU A 171 -4.76 -23.70 53.98
N GLU A 172 -5.60 -22.71 53.73
CA GLU A 172 -6.27 -21.92 54.79
C GLU A 172 -7.15 -22.79 55.69
N LEU A 173 -7.94 -23.70 55.10
CA LEU A 173 -8.76 -24.64 55.86
C LEU A 173 -7.91 -25.58 56.72
N LYS A 174 -6.81 -26.12 56.15
CA LYS A 174 -5.87 -26.96 56.92
C LYS A 174 -5.27 -26.18 58.09
N ALA A 175 -4.83 -24.94 57.86
CA ALA A 175 -4.25 -24.10 58.91
C ALA A 175 -5.26 -23.81 60.04
N LYS A 176 -6.52 -23.49 59.70
CA LYS A 176 -7.60 -23.31 60.68
C LYS A 176 -7.82 -24.59 61.50
N ASN A 177 -7.93 -25.74 60.84
CA ASN A 177 -8.10 -27.02 61.53
C ASN A 177 -6.94 -27.36 62.49
N TYR A 178 -5.69 -27.05 62.12
CA TYR A 178 -4.54 -27.23 63.02
C TYR A 178 -4.58 -26.27 64.21
N ALA A 179 -4.95 -25.00 63.98
CA ALA A 179 -5.12 -24.04 65.06
C ALA A 179 -6.21 -24.48 66.04
N ASP A 180 -7.37 -24.91 65.54
CA ASP A 180 -8.48 -25.40 66.36
C ASP A 180 -8.10 -26.66 67.16
N GLN A 181 -7.37 -27.60 66.57
CA GLN A 181 -6.84 -28.77 67.28
C GLN A 181 -5.87 -28.38 68.40
N SER A 182 -4.99 -27.41 68.16
CA SER A 182 -4.05 -26.93 69.18
C SER A 182 -4.76 -26.21 70.33
N LEU A 183 -5.82 -25.46 70.04
CA LEU A 183 -6.64 -24.76 71.03
C LEU A 183 -7.49 -25.73 71.85
N SER A 184 -7.99 -26.81 71.25
CA SER A 184 -8.75 -27.86 71.94
C SER A 184 -7.88 -28.79 72.81
N ALA A 185 -6.56 -28.77 72.63
CA ALA A 185 -5.62 -29.63 73.36
C ALA A 185 -5.02 -28.95 74.61
N VAL A 186 -5.39 -27.70 74.89
CA VAL A 186 -4.99 -26.89 76.05
C VAL A 186 -6.18 -26.70 76.98
#